data_AF-X1FGE5-F1
#
_entry.id   AF-X1FGE5-F1
#
_cell.length_a   1.000
_cell.length_b   1.000
_cell.length_c   1.000
_cell.angle_alpha   90.00
_cell.angle_beta   90.00
_cell.angle_gamma   90.00
#
_symmetry.space_group_name_H-M   'P 1'
#
loop_
_entity.id
_entity.type
_entity.pdbx_description
1 polymer ?
#
loop_
_entity_poly.entity_id
_entity_poly.type
_entity_poly.pdbx_seq_one_letter_code
_entity_poly.pdbx_strand_id
1 'polypeptide(L)' 'MVKEVFESDIAIIGHIAKDIIEIDGVSKSVLGGAVYYGGLAGSQMGLKVAIITRLKAEDFPFLDPFKKK' A
#
# COMPACT_ATOMS: atom_id res chain seq x y z
N MET A 1 -2.78 10.27 -30.32
CA MET A 1 -2.99 10.14 -28.86
C MET A 1 -1.76 9.44 -28.31
N VAL A 2 -0.82 10.17 -27.72
CA VAL A 2 0.39 9.56 -27.13
C VAL A 2 -0.05 8.92 -25.82
N LYS A 3 0.16 7.60 -25.68
CA LYS A 3 -0.09 6.89 -24.42
C LYS A 3 0.95 7.37 -23.41
N GLU A 4 0.51 7.93 -22.28
CA GLU A 4 1.41 8.15 -21.15
C GLU A 4 1.94 6.80 -20.65
N VAL A 5 3.26 6.71 -20.50
CA VAL A 5 3.95 5.54 -19.96
C VAL A 5 4.49 5.91 -18.58
N PHE A 6 4.08 5.16 -17.56
CA PHE A 6 4.61 5.29 -16.21
C PHE A 6 5.70 4.23 -16.00
N GLU A 7 6.95 4.67 -15.81
CA GLU A 7 8.06 3.79 -15.46
C GLU A 7 8.10 3.55 -13.95
N SER A 8 8.22 2.27 -13.56
CA SER A 8 8.35 1.84 -12.17
C SER A 8 9.32 0.67 -12.11
N ASP A 9 10.07 0.56 -11.01
CA ASP A 9 10.97 -0.57 -10.77
C ASP A 9 10.16 -1.82 -10.36
N ILE A 10 9.01 -1.60 -9.70
CA ILE A 10 8.09 -2.65 -9.29
C ILE A 10 6.64 -2.11 -9.29
N ALA A 11 5.71 -2.96 -9.75
CA ALA A 11 4.28 -2.73 -9.62
C ALA A 11 3.69 -3.79 -8.67
N ILE A 12 2.97 -3.33 -7.64
CA ILE A 12 2.32 -4.19 -6.66
C ILE A 12 0.81 -4.04 -6.79
N ILE A 13 0.14 -5.14 -7.13
CA ILE A 13 -1.31 -5.19 -7.33
C ILE A 13 -1.94 -6.01 -6.21
N GLY A 14 -2.90 -5.43 -5.52
CA GLY A 14 -3.59 -6.13 -4.44
C GLY A 14 -4.39 -5.19 -3.54
N HIS A 15 -4.84 -5.70 -2.40
CA HIS A 15 -5.58 -4.90 -1.43
C HIS A 15 -4.67 -4.38 -0.32
N ILE A 16 -5.06 -3.23 0.24
CA ILE A 16 -4.68 -2.86 1.61
C ILE A 16 -5.68 -3.54 2.53
N ALA A 17 -5.18 -4.14 3.60
CA ALA A 17 -6.01 -4.80 4.61
C ALA A 17 -6.09 -3.97 5.88
N LYS A 18 -7.25 -4.03 6.54
CA LYS A 18 -7.44 -3.63 7.94
C LYS A 18 -7.39 -4.91 8.75
N ASP A 19 -6.21 -5.28 9.21
CA ASP A 19 -6.01 -6.52 9.93
C ASP A 19 -6.35 -6.31 11.41
N ILE A 20 -6.93 -7.34 12.02
CA ILE A 20 -7.08 -7.43 13.47
C ILE A 20 -6.06 -8.46 13.94
N ILE A 21 -5.05 -8.01 14.68
CA ILE A 21 -4.11 -8.89 15.34
C ILE A 21 -4.63 -9.14 16.75
N GLU A 22 -4.88 -10.40 17.08
CA GLU A 22 -5.33 -10.82 18.41
C GLU A 22 -4.28 -11.69 19.08
N ILE A 23 -3.85 -11.28 20.28
CA ILE A 23 -2.85 -11.99 21.08
C ILE A 23 -3.35 -11.96 22.53
N ASP A 24 -3.51 -13.14 23.14
CA ASP A 24 -3.94 -13.30 24.54
C ASP A 24 -5.19 -12.49 24.91
N GLY A 25 -6.17 -12.43 24.00
CA GLY A 25 -7.43 -11.70 24.19
C GLY A 25 -7.33 -10.18 24.03
N VAL A 26 -6.17 -9.66 23.62
CA VAL A 26 -5.99 -8.25 23.27
C VAL A 26 -6.00 -8.10 21.75
N SER A 27 -7.00 -7.39 21.23
CA SER A 27 -7.14 -7.11 19.80
C SER A 27 -6.56 -5.74 19.44
N LYS A 28 -5.79 -5.67 18.36
CA LYS A 28 -5.27 -4.42 17.79
C LYS A 28 -5.56 -4.36 16.29
N SER A 29 -6.15 -3.24 15.86
CA SER A 29 -6.31 -2.94 14.44
C SER A 29 -5.01 -2.39 13.87
N VAL A 30 -4.56 -2.94 12.75
CA VAL A 30 -3.36 -2.50 12.02
C VAL A 30 -3.64 -2.47 10.52
N LEU A 31 -2.89 -1.63 9.80
CA LEU A 31 -2.88 -1.69 8.34
C LEU A 31 -1.92 -2.77 7.87
N GLY A 32 -2.31 -3.49 6.82
CA GLY A 32 -1.53 -4.58 6.25
C GLY A 32 -1.92 -4.88 4.80
N GLY A 33 -1.74 -6.14 4.42
CA GLY A 33 -1.88 -6.60 3.04
C GLY A 33 -0.62 -6.40 2.19
N ALA A 34 -0.56 -7.11 1.06
CA ALA A 34 0.62 -7.15 0.19
C ALA A 34 1.03 -5.75 -0.33
N VAL A 35 0.04 -4.90 -0.63
CA VAL A 35 0.28 -3.52 -1.04
C VAL A 35 0.95 -2.71 0.07
N TYR A 36 0.47 -2.83 1.31
CA TYR A 36 0.97 -2.01 2.41
C TYR A 36 2.41 -2.37 2.77
N TYR A 37 2.67 -3.66 3.04
CA TYR A 37 4.00 -4.11 3.43
C TYR A 37 5.00 -4.05 2.27
N GLY A 38 4.62 -4.54 1.09
CA GLY A 38 5.50 -4.53 -0.08
C GLY A 38 5.79 -3.12 -0.58
N GLY A 39 4.78 -2.26 -0.57
CA GLY A 39 4.93 -0.87 -0.99
C GLY A 39 5.84 -0.08 -0.06
N LEU A 40 5.71 -0.28 1.26
CA LEU A 40 6.53 0.43 2.24
C LEU A 40 7.97 -0.07 2.18
N ALA A 41 8.18 -1.39 2.13
CA ALA A 41 9.50 -1.98 2.03
C ALA A 41 10.22 -1.51 0.74
N GLY A 42 9.56 -1.60 -0.42
CA GLY A 42 10.13 -1.15 -1.69
C GLY A 42 10.47 0.33 -1.70
N SER A 43 9.60 1.18 -1.13
CA SER A 43 9.84 2.62 -1.01
C SER A 43 11.05 2.92 -0.09
N GLN A 44 11.16 2.23 1.05
CA GLN A 44 12.31 2.39 1.96
C GLN A 44 13.64 1.90 1.35
N MET A 45 13.58 0.96 0.40
CA MET A 45 14.73 0.51 -0.38
C MET A 45 15.10 1.46 -1.53
N GLY A 46 14.35 2.56 -1.73
CA GLY A 46 14.61 3.56 -2.77
C GLY A 46 14.05 3.22 -4.15
N LEU A 47 13.17 2.22 -4.26
CA LEU A 47 12.56 1.82 -5.53
C LEU A 47 11.41 2.77 -5.91
N LYS A 48 11.22 3.00 -7.21
CA LYS A 48 9.99 3.60 -7.77
C LYS A 48 8.88 2.56 -7.76
N VAL A 49 8.11 2.52 -6.68
CA VAL A 49 6.99 1.58 -6.51
C VAL A 49 5.70 2.15 -7.11
N ALA A 50 5.05 1.37 -7.99
CA ALA A 50 3.67 1.61 -8.41
C ALA A 50 2.71 0.74 -7.58
N ILE A 51 1.74 1.35 -6.90
CA ILE A 51 0.69 0.66 -6.14
C ILE A 51 -0.61 0.68 -6.93
N ILE A 52 -1.21 -0.49 -7.13
CA ILE A 52 -2.51 -0.65 -7.77
C ILE A 52 -3.43 -1.38 -6.78
N THR A 53 -4.39 -0.65 -6.22
CA THR A 53 -5.30 -1.15 -5.18
C THR A 53 -6.71 -0.64 -5.38
N ARG A 54 -7.67 -1.29 -4.71
CA ARG A 54 -9.07 -0.86 -4.64
C ARG A 54 -9.45 -0.68 -3.18
N LEU A 55 -10.02 0.48 -2.87
CA LEU A 55 -10.42 0.87 -1.52
C LEU A 55 -11.81 1.49 -1.53
N LYS A 56 -12.45 1.57 -0.36
CA LYS A 56 -13.55 2.50 -0.13
C LYS A 56 -13.00 3.92 -0.08
N ALA A 57 -13.80 4.92 -0.48
CA ALA A 57 -13.37 6.31 -0.52
C ALA A 57 -12.89 6.83 0.85
N GLU A 58 -13.55 6.43 1.93
CA GLU A 58 -13.18 6.77 3.32
C GLU A 58 -11.79 6.22 3.74
N ASP A 59 -11.30 5.19 3.03
CA ASP A 59 -10.03 4.51 3.32
C ASP A 59 -8.86 5.04 2.47
N PHE A 60 -9.11 6.01 1.58
CA PHE A 60 -8.06 6.61 0.76
C PHE A 60 -6.92 7.27 1.56
N PRO A 61 -7.14 7.83 2.77
CA PRO A 61 -6.04 8.33 3.60
C PRO A 61 -4.98 7.27 3.96
N PHE A 62 -5.29 5.96 3.88
CA PHE A 62 -4.27 4.93 4.11
C PHE A 62 -3.18 4.87 3.03
N LEU A 63 -3.38 5.59 1.92
CA LEU A 63 -2.36 5.75 0.88
C LEU A 63 -1.35 6.85 1.18
N ASP A 64 -1.59 7.68 2.21
CA ASP A 64 -0.72 8.82 2.55
C ASP A 64 0.76 8.43 2.79
N PRO A 65 1.09 7.28 3.40
CA PRO A 65 2.49 6.84 3.54
C PRO A 65 3.23 6.63 2.21
N PHE A 66 2.52 6.46 1.09
CA PHE A 66 3.09 6.27 -0.25
C PHE A 66 3.16 7.55 -1.08
N LYS A 67 2.53 8.65 -0.61
CA LYS A 67 2.62 9.93 -1.30
C LYS A 67 4.02 10.51 -1.09
N LYS A 68 4.65 10.97 -2.17
CA LYS A 68 5.95 11.64 -2.12
C LYS A 68 5.88 12.84 -1.16
N LYS A 69 6.93 13.02 -0.35
CA LYS A 69 7.26 14.34 0.22
C LYS A 69 7.86 15.22 -0.86
#